data_AF-A0A1Y2UJ46-F1
#
_entry.id   AF-A0A1Y2UJ46-F1
#
_cell.length_a   1.000
_cell.length_b   1.000
_cell.length_c   1.000
_cell.angle_alpha   90.00
_cell.angle_beta   90.00
_cell.angle_gamma   90.00
#
_symmetry.space_group_name_H-M   'P 1'
#
loop_
_entity.id
_entity.type
_entity.pdbx_description
1 polymer ?
#
loop_
_entity_poly.entity_id
_entity_poly.type
_entity_poly.pdbx_seq_one_letter_code
_entity_poly.pdbx_strand_id
1 'polypeptide(L)'
;MEQNGCYAGLYISRSPLQNYISSSVAQRYAIWVAEYGPRCNYGGNYGLWQHSSNGSVPGVSGNCDLDYAYIDYAAVINKKHPVTRKDPDELAVEVLNGKWGNGADRQKRLIAAGYDYAVVQEKVNRLLNRKSVDQIAREVIRGSWGNDNERINRLRQAGYDPIQIQKQVN
;
A
#
# COMPACT_ATOMS: atom_id res chain seq x y z
N MET A 1 6.29 11.00 7.66
CA MET A 1 5.20 10.45 8.50
C MET A 1 4.71 9.10 7.97
N GLU A 2 4.19 9.01 6.75
CA GLU A 2 3.71 7.73 6.19
C GLU A 2 4.78 6.63 6.13
N GLN A 3 6.03 6.98 5.80
CA GLN A 3 7.17 6.05 5.82
C GLN A 3 7.47 5.44 7.20
N ASN A 4 6.99 6.08 8.28
CA ASN A 4 7.13 5.62 9.65
C ASN A 4 5.84 4.94 10.17
N GLY A 5 4.92 4.58 9.27
CA GLY A 5 3.68 3.87 9.61
C GLY A 5 2.54 4.76 10.10
N CYS A 6 2.68 6.09 10.06
CA CYS A 6 1.59 7.01 10.42
C CYS A 6 0.56 7.13 9.30
N TYR A 7 -0.72 7.28 9.68
CA TYR A 7 -1.76 7.72 8.76
C TYR A 7 -1.70 9.23 8.55
N ALA A 8 -1.43 9.68 7.33
CA ALA A 8 -1.33 11.11 7.06
C ALA A 8 -2.70 11.74 6.75
N GLY A 9 -2.94 12.89 7.37
CA GLY A 9 -4.06 13.78 7.09
C GLY A 9 -3.59 15.21 6.83
N LEU A 10 -4.45 16.00 6.19
CA LEU A 10 -4.26 17.42 5.95
C LEU A 10 -5.27 18.22 6.79
N TYR A 11 -4.76 18.93 7.80
CA TYR A 11 -5.51 19.94 8.53
C TYR A 11 -5.35 21.31 7.86
N ILE A 12 -6.47 21.98 7.54
CA ILE A 12 -6.44 23.26 6.83
C ILE A 12 -7.80 24.00 6.88
N SER A 13 -7.77 25.33 6.91
CA SER A 13 -8.99 26.14 6.82
C SER A 13 -9.72 25.94 5.49
N ARG A 14 -11.06 26.01 5.50
CA ARG A 14 -11.91 25.77 4.32
C ARG A 14 -11.53 26.59 3.09
N SER A 15 -11.19 27.87 3.25
CA SER A 15 -10.83 28.75 2.12
C SER A 15 -9.59 28.27 1.36
N PRO A 16 -8.42 28.09 2.00
CA PRO A 16 -7.24 27.60 1.29
C PRO A 16 -7.39 26.15 0.80
N LEU A 17 -8.11 25.30 1.52
CA LEU A 17 -8.44 23.96 1.05
C LEU A 17 -9.23 23.98 -0.28
N GLN A 18 -10.19 24.89 -0.40
CA GLN A 18 -11.03 25.03 -1.59
C GLN A 18 -10.29 25.65 -2.78
N ASN A 19 -9.40 26.60 -2.52
CA ASN A 19 -8.86 27.49 -3.55
C ASN A 19 -7.43 27.15 -3.99
N TYR A 20 -6.65 26.47 -3.14
CA TYR A 20 -5.21 26.29 -3.39
C TYR A 20 -4.75 24.83 -3.32
N ILE A 21 -5.55 23.94 -2.74
CA ILE A 21 -5.21 22.51 -2.70
C ILE A 21 -5.80 21.83 -3.92
N SER A 22 -4.94 21.15 -4.68
CA SER A 22 -5.40 20.37 -5.83
C SER A 22 -6.27 19.20 -5.37
N SER A 23 -7.22 18.81 -6.20
CA SER A 23 -8.07 17.63 -5.95
C SER A 23 -7.23 16.36 -5.74
N SER A 24 -6.11 16.20 -6.44
CA SER A 24 -5.19 15.08 -6.27
C SER A 24 -4.57 14.98 -4.87
N VAL A 25 -4.22 16.13 -4.27
CA VAL A 25 -3.71 16.18 -2.89
C VAL A 25 -4.86 15.96 -1.91
N ALA A 26 -6.00 16.59 -2.15
CA ALA A 26 -7.17 16.47 -1.28
C ALA A 26 -7.72 15.03 -1.21
N GLN A 27 -7.62 14.28 -2.31
CA GLN A 27 -8.06 12.86 -2.36
C GLN A 27 -7.04 11.89 -1.78
N ARG A 28 -5.75 12.25 -1.74
CA ARG A 28 -4.69 11.37 -1.24
C ARG A 28 -4.71 11.26 0.29
N TYR A 29 -5.09 12.32 0.99
CA TYR A 29 -4.99 12.42 2.44
C TYR A 29 -6.37 12.47 3.09
N ALA A 30 -6.43 12.06 4.37
CA ALA A 30 -7.58 12.35 5.21
C ALA A 30 -7.72 13.86 5.40
N ILE A 31 -8.88 14.42 5.11
CA ILE A 31 -9.11 15.86 5.23
C ILE A 31 -9.75 16.19 6.58
N TRP A 32 -9.06 17.06 7.31
CA TRP A 32 -9.54 17.73 8.52
C TRP A 32 -9.72 19.21 8.21
N VAL A 33 -10.95 19.60 7.92
CA VAL A 33 -11.27 20.98 7.52
C VAL A 33 -11.56 21.83 8.74
N ALA A 34 -11.01 23.05 8.79
CA ALA A 34 -11.37 24.04 9.79
C ALA A 34 -12.31 25.10 9.21
N GLU A 35 -13.50 25.20 9.79
CA GLU A 35 -14.49 26.24 9.48
C GLU A 35 -15.45 26.42 10.64
N TYR A 36 -15.38 27.56 11.31
CA TYR A 36 -16.25 27.81 12.45
C TYR A 36 -17.63 28.25 11.99
N GLY A 37 -18.67 27.67 12.59
CA GLY A 37 -20.05 27.97 12.24
C GLY A 37 -20.97 26.75 12.39
N PRO A 38 -22.25 26.90 12.03
CA PRO A 38 -23.25 25.84 12.19
C PRO A 38 -23.14 24.72 11.13
N ARG A 39 -22.35 24.92 10.07
CA ARG A 39 -22.10 23.92 9.02
C ARG A 39 -20.75 24.17 8.35
N CYS A 40 -20.15 23.11 7.79
CA CYS A 40 -19.02 23.24 6.87
C CYS A 40 -19.53 23.49 5.43
N ASN A 41 -18.95 24.48 4.75
CA ASN A 41 -19.23 24.84 3.37
C ASN A 41 -18.13 24.35 2.40
N TYR A 42 -17.28 23.42 2.81
CA TYR A 42 -16.34 22.77 1.90
C TYR A 42 -17.09 21.82 0.96
N GLY A 43 -16.88 21.96 -0.35
CA GLY A 43 -17.58 21.14 -1.35
C GLY A 43 -16.95 19.78 -1.61
N GLY A 44 -15.76 19.51 -1.08
CA GLY A 44 -15.06 18.23 -1.23
C GLY A 44 -15.37 17.24 -0.12
N ASN A 45 -14.80 16.04 -0.21
CA ASN A 45 -14.90 15.03 0.85
C ASN A 45 -13.98 15.38 2.03
N TYR A 46 -14.46 15.16 3.24
CA TYR A 46 -13.70 15.33 4.48
C TYR A 46 -14.17 14.33 5.52
N GLY A 47 -13.28 13.98 6.45
CA GLY A 47 -13.60 13.04 7.53
C GLY A 47 -13.59 13.67 8.91
N LEU A 48 -12.96 14.84 9.06
CA LEU A 48 -12.96 15.64 10.28
C LEU A 48 -13.33 17.08 9.95
N TRP A 49 -14.12 17.70 10.81
CA TRP A 49 -14.46 19.11 10.72
C TRP A 49 -14.30 19.79 12.07
N GLN A 50 -13.35 20.71 12.16
CA GLN A 50 -13.20 21.61 13.29
C GLN A 50 -14.19 22.76 13.16
N HIS A 51 -15.18 22.79 14.05
CA HIS A 51 -16.29 23.73 14.01
C HIS A 51 -16.22 24.83 15.08
N SER A 52 -15.30 24.70 16.04
CA SER A 52 -15.04 25.70 17.09
C SER A 52 -13.64 25.51 17.67
N SER A 53 -13.08 26.59 18.21
CA SER A 53 -11.84 26.61 18.99
C SER A 53 -12.05 27.13 20.42
N ASN A 54 -13.30 27.17 20.89
CA ASN A 54 -13.69 27.80 22.16
C ASN A 54 -14.34 26.79 23.11
N GLY A 55 -14.13 25.50 22.88
CA GLY A 55 -14.58 24.44 23.78
C GLY A 55 -13.90 24.52 25.14
N SER A 56 -14.53 23.91 26.14
CA SER A 56 -13.96 23.78 27.49
C SER A 56 -14.16 22.35 27.98
N VAL A 57 -13.07 21.73 28.44
CA VAL A 57 -13.08 20.37 28.98
C VAL A 57 -12.56 20.45 30.43
N PRO A 58 -13.31 19.91 31.42
CA PRO A 58 -12.86 19.90 32.80
C PRO A 58 -11.47 19.26 32.94
N GLY A 59 -10.55 19.96 33.60
CA GLY A 59 -9.17 19.51 33.79
C GLY A 59 -8.20 19.94 32.68
N VAL A 60 -8.66 20.60 31.61
CA VAL A 60 -7.81 21.19 30.57
C VAL A 60 -7.81 22.71 30.71
N SER A 61 -6.62 23.31 30.81
CA SER A 61 -6.48 24.77 30.88
C SER A 61 -6.51 25.38 29.48
N GLY A 62 -7.29 26.46 29.33
CA GLY A 62 -7.47 27.14 28.04
C GLY A 62 -8.58 26.54 27.18
N ASN A 63 -8.69 27.04 25.95
CA ASN A 63 -9.72 26.58 25.03
C ASN A 63 -9.33 25.25 24.38
N CYS A 64 -10.34 24.43 24.09
CA CYS A 64 -10.23 23.20 23.32
C CYS A 64 -10.90 23.38 21.95
N ASP A 65 -10.28 22.83 20.91
CA ASP A 65 -10.92 22.67 19.62
C ASP A 65 -12.03 21.62 19.71
N LEU A 66 -13.12 21.87 18.98
CA LEU A 66 -14.26 20.96 18.88
C LEU A 66 -14.42 20.50 17.45
N ASP A 67 -14.41 19.18 17.29
CA ASP A 67 -14.40 18.51 16.00
C ASP A 67 -15.55 17.51 15.86
N TYR A 68 -16.15 17.48 14.68
CA TYR A 68 -16.96 16.34 14.25
C TYR A 68 -16.09 15.36 13.47
N ALA A 69 -16.06 14.11 13.92
CA ALA A 69 -15.45 13.00 13.19
C ALA A 69 -16.55 12.20 12.47
N TYR A 70 -16.52 12.23 11.14
CA TYR A 70 -17.45 11.49 10.28
C TYR A 70 -16.91 10.12 9.86
N ILE A 71 -15.60 9.90 10.07
CA ILE A 71 -14.90 8.65 9.80
C ILE A 71 -14.38 8.10 11.12
N ASP A 72 -14.56 6.80 11.37
CA ASP A 72 -13.94 6.10 12.47
C ASP A 72 -12.43 5.91 12.22
N TYR A 73 -11.67 6.96 12.48
CA TYR A 73 -10.23 6.95 12.27
C TYR A 73 -9.51 6.00 13.24
N ALA A 74 -10.06 5.73 14.42
CA ALA A 74 -9.51 4.71 15.29
C ALA A 74 -9.56 3.34 14.61
N ALA A 75 -10.67 2.97 13.96
CA ALA A 75 -10.73 1.76 13.16
C ALA A 75 -9.85 1.82 11.90
N VAL A 76 -9.79 2.95 11.19
CA VAL A 76 -8.94 3.10 9.99
C VAL A 76 -7.45 3.00 10.31
N ILE A 77 -7.04 3.49 11.48
CA ILE A 77 -5.66 3.47 11.95
C ILE A 77 -5.30 2.12 12.59
N ASN A 78 -6.18 1.57 13.42
CA ASN A 78 -5.94 0.31 14.13
C ASN A 78 -6.18 -0.94 13.27
N LYS A 79 -6.97 -0.83 12.19
CA LYS A 79 -6.84 -1.78 11.08
C LYS A 79 -5.49 -1.48 10.42
N LYS A 80 -4.46 -2.28 10.76
CA LYS A 80 -3.17 -2.34 10.05
C LYS A 80 -3.32 -1.78 8.63
N HIS A 81 -2.87 -0.54 8.43
CA HIS A 81 -3.22 0.30 7.29
C HIS A 81 -3.31 -0.44 5.95
N PRO A 82 -4.48 -0.47 5.29
CA PRO A 82 -4.60 -0.80 3.89
C PRO A 82 -4.65 0.50 3.08
N VAL A 83 -3.55 1.25 3.05
CA VAL A 83 -3.00 1.44 1.70
C VAL A 83 -2.36 0.09 1.49
N THR A 84 -2.98 -0.81 0.70
CA THR A 84 -2.36 -2.10 0.42
C THR A 84 -1.04 -1.80 -0.30
N ARG A 85 0.04 -1.64 0.48
CA ARG A 85 1.40 -1.71 0.00
C ARG A 85 1.47 -3.13 -0.54
N LYS A 86 1.28 -3.26 -1.85
CA LYS A 86 1.26 -4.55 -2.52
C LYS A 86 2.53 -5.29 -2.15
N ASP A 87 2.41 -6.60 -1.98
CA ASP A 87 3.58 -7.41 -1.68
C ASP A 87 4.63 -7.20 -2.78
N PRO A 88 5.93 -7.18 -2.47
CA PRO A 88 6.98 -7.06 -3.49
C PRO A 88 6.84 -8.06 -4.64
N ASP A 89 6.29 -9.26 -4.40
CA ASP A 89 6.01 -10.25 -5.44
C ASP A 89 4.88 -9.81 -6.38
N GLU A 90 3.82 -9.19 -5.85
CA GLU A 90 2.74 -8.61 -6.66
C GLU A 90 3.24 -7.42 -7.49
N LEU A 91 4.06 -6.55 -6.90
CA LEU A 91 4.65 -5.42 -7.62
C LEU A 91 5.60 -5.89 -8.72
N ALA A 92 6.36 -6.95 -8.48
CA ALA A 92 7.24 -7.52 -9.49
C ALA A 92 6.46 -8.01 -10.72
N VAL A 93 5.29 -8.64 -10.51
CA VAL A 93 4.38 -9.01 -11.59
C VAL A 93 3.86 -7.78 -12.34
N GLU A 94 3.46 -6.71 -11.64
CA GLU A 94 3.01 -5.47 -12.28
C GLU A 94 4.10 -4.76 -13.08
N VAL A 95 5.33 -4.80 -12.58
CA VAL A 95 6.52 -4.30 -13.26
C VAL A 95 6.74 -5.06 -14.57
N LEU A 96 6.66 -6.39 -14.54
CA LEU A 96 6.80 -7.24 -15.73
C LEU A 96 5.66 -7.00 -16.73
N ASN A 97 4.47 -6.69 -16.24
CA ASN A 97 3.32 -6.30 -17.06
C ASN A 97 3.39 -4.84 -17.55
N GLY A 98 4.49 -4.12 -17.30
CA GLY A 98 4.74 -2.78 -17.82
C GLY A 98 4.02 -1.63 -17.11
N LYS A 99 3.27 -1.90 -16.02
CA LYS A 99 2.48 -0.87 -15.31
C LYS A 99 3.33 0.22 -14.66
N TRP A 100 4.61 -0.08 -14.41
CA TRP A 100 5.54 0.80 -13.74
C TRP A 100 6.56 1.44 -14.68
N GLY A 101 6.44 1.29 -16.01
CA GLY A 101 7.42 1.81 -16.96
C GLY A 101 8.76 1.05 -16.95
N ASN A 102 9.77 1.63 -17.59
CA ASN A 102 11.03 0.95 -17.90
C ASN A 102 12.27 1.71 -17.41
N GLY A 103 13.31 0.97 -17.03
CA GLY A 103 14.58 1.55 -16.57
C GLY A 103 14.40 2.55 -15.43
N ALA A 104 14.94 3.75 -15.61
CA ALA A 104 14.92 4.83 -14.62
C ALA A 104 13.49 5.31 -14.26
N ASP A 105 12.53 5.28 -15.20
CA ASP A 105 11.14 5.69 -14.95
C ASP A 105 10.48 4.78 -13.90
N ARG A 106 10.73 3.48 -13.99
CA ARG A 106 10.26 2.49 -13.02
C ARG A 106 10.78 2.74 -11.62
N GLN A 107 12.09 2.94 -11.50
CA GLN A 107 12.72 3.25 -10.23
C GLN A 107 12.09 4.50 -9.61
N LYS A 108 11.94 5.57 -10.39
CA LYS A 108 11.33 6.82 -9.93
C LYS A 108 9.89 6.63 -9.45
N ARG A 109 9.06 5.90 -10.20
CA ARG A 109 7.65 5.66 -9.84
C ARG A 109 7.50 4.81 -8.59
N LEU A 110 8.29 3.74 -8.46
CA LEU A 110 8.26 2.87 -7.27
C LEU A 110 8.70 3.63 -6.02
N ILE A 111 9.79 4.41 -6.10
CA ILE A 111 10.26 5.24 -4.97
C ILE A 111 9.25 6.33 -4.62
N ALA A 112 8.67 7.02 -5.62
CA ALA A 112 7.65 8.04 -5.40
C ALA A 112 6.38 7.48 -4.75
N ALA A 113 6.05 6.21 -5.05
CA ALA A 113 4.98 5.46 -4.40
C ALA A 113 5.38 4.86 -3.04
N GLY A 114 6.61 5.09 -2.58
CA GLY A 114 7.11 4.69 -1.27
C GLY A 114 7.62 3.24 -1.18
N TYR A 115 7.81 2.56 -2.31
CA TYR A 115 8.34 1.19 -2.37
C TYR A 115 9.88 1.16 -2.38
N ASP A 116 10.45 0.06 -1.87
CA ASP A 116 11.88 -0.21 -1.98
C ASP A 116 12.16 -0.81 -3.37
N TYR A 117 12.81 -0.01 -4.22
CA TYR A 117 13.16 -0.44 -5.56
C TYR A 117 14.06 -1.67 -5.57
N ALA A 118 15.03 -1.80 -4.65
CA ALA A 118 15.97 -2.91 -4.65
C ALA A 118 15.24 -4.23 -4.37
N VAL A 119 14.32 -4.23 -3.40
CA VAL A 119 13.51 -5.40 -3.06
C VAL A 119 12.61 -5.80 -4.24
N VAL A 120 11.90 -4.84 -4.85
CA VAL A 120 11.03 -5.13 -6.01
C VAL A 120 11.86 -5.62 -7.20
N GLN A 121 13.02 -5.01 -7.47
CA GLN A 121 13.90 -5.42 -8.57
C GLN A 121 14.50 -6.82 -8.36
N GLU A 122 14.81 -7.20 -7.12
CA GLU A 122 15.23 -8.57 -6.80
C GLU A 122 14.14 -9.59 -7.14
N LYS A 123 12.88 -9.30 -6.77
CA LYS A 123 11.73 -10.15 -7.11
C LYS A 123 11.49 -10.22 -8.62
N VAL A 124 11.60 -9.10 -9.35
CA VAL A 124 11.53 -9.07 -10.81
C VAL A 124 12.61 -9.96 -11.43
N ASN A 125 13.86 -9.86 -10.97
CA ASN A 125 14.96 -10.68 -11.45
C ASN A 125 14.72 -12.18 -11.16
N ARG A 126 14.17 -12.49 -9.98
CA ARG A 126 13.78 -13.85 -9.61
C ARG A 126 12.72 -14.43 -10.54
N LEU A 127 11.72 -13.63 -10.91
CA LEU A 127 10.66 -14.03 -11.84
C LEU A 127 11.17 -14.19 -13.28
N LEU A 128 12.04 -13.30 -13.75
CA LEU A 128 12.65 -13.39 -15.10
C LEU A 128 13.57 -14.62 -15.25
N ASN A 129 14.29 -14.97 -14.18
CA ASN A 129 15.18 -16.13 -14.18
C ASN A 129 14.48 -17.44 -13.77
N ARG A 130 13.16 -17.41 -13.55
CA ARG A 130 12.39 -18.57 -13.13
C ARG A 130 12.19 -19.53 -14.31
N LYS A 131 12.62 -20.78 -14.15
CA LYS A 131 12.41 -21.84 -15.15
C LYS A 131 10.93 -22.18 -15.29
N SER A 132 10.50 -22.54 -16.50
CA SER A 132 9.12 -22.96 -16.76
C SER A 132 8.79 -24.28 -16.06
N VAL A 133 7.50 -24.55 -15.85
CA VAL A 133 7.01 -25.81 -15.29
C VAL A 133 7.52 -27.02 -16.08
N ASP A 134 7.58 -26.92 -17.41
CA ASP A 134 8.12 -27.99 -18.26
C ASP A 134 9.61 -28.22 -18.07
N GLN A 135 10.39 -27.13 -17.89
CA GLN A 135 11.82 -27.25 -17.61
C GLN A 135 12.05 -27.93 -16.26
N ILE A 136 11.25 -27.60 -15.26
CA ILE A 136 11.30 -28.21 -13.93
C ILE A 136 10.83 -29.67 -13.96
N ALA A 137 9.76 -30.00 -14.69
CA ALA A 137 9.29 -31.37 -14.85
C ALA A 137 10.37 -32.27 -15.47
N ARG A 138 11.08 -31.78 -16.49
CA ARG A 138 12.23 -32.49 -17.07
C ARG A 138 13.40 -32.66 -16.10
N GLU A 139 13.63 -31.71 -15.20
CA GLU A 139 14.65 -31.83 -14.14
C GLU A 139 14.23 -32.83 -13.06
N VAL A 140 12.94 -32.89 -12.74
CA VAL A 140 12.37 -33.87 -11.81
C VAL A 140 12.52 -35.29 -12.34
N ILE A 141 12.20 -35.52 -13.63
CA ILE A 141 12.38 -36.83 -14.29
C ILE A 141 13.85 -37.25 -14.29
N ARG A 142 14.77 -36.29 -14.46
CA ARG A 142 16.22 -36.53 -14.39
C ARG A 142 16.77 -36.72 -12.97
N GLY A 143 15.92 -36.64 -11.94
CA GLY A 143 16.31 -36.83 -10.54
C GLY A 143 17.00 -35.63 -9.88
N SER A 144 17.06 -34.46 -10.53
CA SER A 144 17.77 -33.28 -9.99
C SER A 144 17.09 -32.64 -8.76
N TRP A 145 15.87 -33.06 -8.45
CA TRP A 145 15.06 -32.48 -7.37
C TRP A 145 14.91 -33.40 -6.16
N GLY A 146 15.60 -34.54 -6.11
CA GLY A 146 15.46 -35.54 -5.05
C GLY A 146 14.17 -36.36 -5.18
N ASN A 147 13.85 -37.12 -4.14
CA ASN A 147 12.76 -38.10 -4.14
C ASN A 147 11.72 -37.80 -3.05
N ASP A 148 10.48 -38.22 -3.29
CA ASP A 148 9.36 -38.14 -2.36
C ASP A 148 9.22 -36.78 -1.66
N ASN A 149 9.34 -36.75 -0.33
CA ASN A 149 9.18 -35.53 0.46
C ASN A 149 10.29 -34.50 0.23
N GLU A 150 11.50 -34.93 -0.14
CA GLU A 150 12.60 -34.00 -0.45
C GLU A 150 12.28 -33.15 -1.68
N ARG A 151 11.73 -33.80 -2.72
CA ARG A 151 11.28 -33.14 -3.94
C ARG A 151 10.17 -32.13 -3.66
N ILE A 152 9.16 -32.54 -2.91
CA ILE A 152 8.02 -31.69 -2.56
C ILE A 152 8.50 -30.43 -1.83
N ASN A 153 9.42 -30.59 -0.86
CA ASN A 153 9.96 -29.47 -0.10
C ASN A 153 10.81 -28.52 -0.96
N ARG A 154 11.68 -29.06 -1.82
CA ARG A 154 12.51 -28.24 -2.73
C ARG A 154 11.67 -27.47 -3.73
N LEU A 155 10.65 -28.10 -4.33
CA LEU A 155 9.74 -27.44 -5.25
C LEU A 155 8.99 -26.29 -4.56
N ARG A 156 8.46 -26.51 -3.35
CA ARG A 156 7.80 -25.46 -2.55
C ARG A 156 8.75 -24.32 -2.18
N GLN A 157 9.98 -24.61 -1.77
CA GLN A 157 10.99 -23.59 -1.44
C GLN A 157 11.38 -22.75 -2.66
N ALA A 158 11.46 -23.36 -3.84
CA ALA A 158 11.65 -22.65 -5.10
C ALA A 158 10.36 -21.94 -5.61
N GLY A 159 9.26 -22.06 -4.86
CA GLY A 159 7.97 -21.45 -5.12
C GLY A 159 7.14 -22.15 -6.21
N TYR A 160 7.47 -23.39 -6.60
CA TYR A 160 6.67 -24.18 -7.55
C TYR A 160 5.59 -24.96 -6.81
N ASP A 161 4.44 -25.16 -7.46
CA ASP A 161 3.40 -26.07 -6.98
C ASP A 161 3.78 -27.52 -7.32
N PRO A 162 4.08 -28.37 -6.32
CA PRO A 162 4.44 -29.76 -6.56
C PRO A 162 3.36 -30.56 -7.28
N ILE A 163 2.08 -30.24 -7.06
CA ILE A 163 0.96 -30.95 -7.70
C ILE A 163 0.95 -30.65 -9.20
N GLN A 164 1.16 -29.39 -9.56
CA GLN A 164 1.27 -28.98 -10.97
C GLN A 164 2.45 -29.65 -11.66
N ILE A 165 3.63 -29.68 -11.01
CA ILE A 165 4.80 -30.36 -11.56
C ILE A 165 4.54 -31.86 -11.71
N GLN A 166 3.92 -32.50 -10.70
CA GLN A 166 3.64 -33.93 -10.72
C GLN A 166 2.70 -34.32 -11.86
N LYS A 167 1.71 -33.49 -12.19
CA LYS A 167 0.83 -33.70 -13.35
C LYS A 167 1.57 -33.67 -14.69
N GLN A 168 2.69 -32.95 -14.79
CA GLN A 168 3.50 -32.84 -16.00
C GLN A 168 4.57 -33.95 -16.10
N VAL A 169 4.86 -34.62 -14.98
CA VAL A 169 5.84 -35.72 -14.89
C VAL A 169 5.19 -37.08 -15.16
N ASN A 170 3.90 -37.23 -14.85
CA ASN A 170 3.08 -38.43 -15.09
C ASN A 170 2.47 -38.42 -16.50
#